data_AF-A0A0F8ZJ97-F1
#
_entry.id   AF-A0A0F8ZJ97-F1
#
_cell.length_a   1.000
_cell.length_b   1.000
_cell.length_c   1.000
_cell.angle_alpha   90.00
_cell.angle_beta   90.00
_cell.angle_gamma   90.00
#
_symmetry.space_group_name_H-M   'P 1'
#
loop_
_entity.id
_entity.type
_entity.pdbx_description
1 polymer ?
#
loop_
_entity_poly.entity_id
_entity_poly.type
_entity_poly.pdbx_seq_one_letter_code
_entity_poly.pdbx_strand_id
1 'polypeptide(L)'
;MKIQRSKISIIIVIFKIMEKYKRSYCYPTRKTIQKFLSKYHDIKISLSAIDKHLKSLNDLHYIQSFRRYGQREDGTFFNKPSNRQLTKKGLAFLLSLGVHVSNWLRNFLFPKDKKGFRFSRKKLFSSSAPDEEKGRPRLSDFSSIGDILRSHPV
;
A
#
# COMPACT_ATOMS: atom_id res chain seq x y z
N MET A 1 14.89 -22.19 -3.03
CA MET A 1 14.16 -21.65 -4.20
C MET A 1 15.12 -20.83 -5.06
N LYS A 2 15.36 -21.20 -6.32
CA LYS A 2 16.30 -20.48 -7.21
C LYS A 2 15.58 -19.29 -7.87
N ILE A 3 15.97 -18.07 -7.54
CA ILE A 3 15.40 -16.86 -8.15
C ILE A 3 16.13 -16.52 -9.45
N GLN A 4 15.38 -16.18 -10.50
CA GLN A 4 15.94 -15.85 -11.81
C GLN A 4 16.75 -14.55 -11.78
N ARG A 5 17.87 -14.49 -12.52
CA ARG A 5 18.77 -13.32 -12.60
C ARG A 5 18.03 -12.02 -12.95
N SER A 6 17.10 -12.08 -13.89
CA SER A 6 16.26 -10.95 -14.30
C SER A 6 15.43 -10.36 -13.15
N LYS A 7 14.88 -11.21 -12.28
CA LYS A 7 14.14 -10.78 -11.09
C LYS A 7 15.06 -10.11 -10.07
N ILE A 8 16.25 -10.66 -9.85
CA ILE A 8 17.27 -10.05 -8.98
C ILE A 8 17.63 -8.65 -9.49
N SER A 9 17.91 -8.51 -10.78
CA SER A 9 18.22 -7.21 -11.39
C SER A 9 17.07 -6.20 -11.26
N ILE A 10 15.81 -6.64 -11.33
CA ILE A 10 14.65 -5.76 -11.08
C ILE A 10 14.64 -5.25 -9.63
N ILE A 11 14.92 -6.12 -8.64
CA ILE A 11 15.01 -5.70 -7.23
C ILE A 11 16.13 -4.66 -7.07
N ILE A 12 17.31 -4.90 -7.68
CA ILE A 12 18.45 -3.97 -7.64
C ILE A 12 18.08 -2.62 -8.26
N VAL A 13 17.39 -2.62 -9.41
CA VAL A 13 16.92 -1.38 -10.06
C VAL A 13 15.96 -0.60 -9.15
N ILE A 14 14.99 -1.27 -8.53
CA ILE A 14 14.05 -0.63 -7.59
C ILE A 14 14.81 -0.03 -6.41
N PHE A 15 15.74 -0.79 -5.83
CA PHE A 15 16.60 -0.36 -4.73
C PHE A 15 17.43 0.87 -5.11
N LYS A 16 18.10 0.87 -6.26
CA LYS A 16 18.93 2.00 -6.71
C LYS A 16 18.12 3.26 -7.01
N ILE A 17 16.90 3.12 -7.51
CA ILE A 17 16.00 4.26 -7.67
C ILE A 17 15.61 4.84 -6.30
N MET A 18 15.24 3.99 -5.35
CA MET A 18 14.90 4.41 -3.99
C MET A 18 16.08 5.13 -3.30
N GLU A 19 17.28 4.56 -3.42
CA GLU A 19 18.52 5.13 -2.88
C GLU A 19 18.84 6.49 -3.51
N LYS A 20 18.76 6.60 -4.84
CA LYS A 20 19.01 7.86 -5.56
C LYS A 20 18.11 8.99 -5.08
N TYR A 21 16.81 8.72 -4.88
CA TYR A 21 15.84 9.75 -4.49
C TYR A 21 15.64 9.86 -2.98
N LYS A 22 16.32 9.02 -2.17
CA LYS A 22 16.13 8.93 -0.71
C LYS A 22 14.64 8.81 -0.33
N ARG A 23 13.91 7.96 -1.06
CA ARG A 23 12.48 7.69 -0.83
C ARG A 23 12.28 6.22 -0.48
N SER A 24 11.36 5.96 0.46
CA SER A 24 10.99 4.61 0.89
C SER A 24 10.20 3.82 -0.16
N TYR A 25 9.88 4.48 -1.28
CA TYR A 25 9.08 3.96 -2.35
C TYR A 25 9.49 4.58 -3.68
N CYS A 26 9.16 3.93 -4.78
CA CYS A 26 9.37 4.47 -6.13
C CYS A 26 8.25 4.02 -7.07
N TYR A 27 8.02 4.79 -8.13
CA TYR A 27 6.97 4.51 -9.12
C TYR A 27 7.52 4.45 -10.54
N PRO A 28 8.54 3.61 -10.82
CA PRO A 28 9.13 3.53 -12.15
C PRO A 28 8.11 2.97 -13.16
N THR A 29 8.13 3.51 -14.38
CA THR A 29 7.38 2.92 -15.49
C THR A 29 8.04 1.62 -15.94
N ARG A 30 7.29 0.74 -16.62
CA ARG A 30 7.84 -0.50 -17.21
C ARG A 30 9.00 -0.20 -18.17
N LYS A 31 8.86 0.86 -18.98
CA LYS A 31 9.91 1.36 -19.88
C LYS A 31 11.16 1.82 -19.12
N THR A 32 10.98 2.49 -17.98
CA THR A 32 12.10 2.91 -17.12
C THR A 32 12.87 1.71 -16.57
N ILE A 33 12.16 0.68 -16.08
CA ILE A 33 12.78 -0.56 -15.60
C ILE A 33 13.54 -1.22 -16.74
N GLN A 34 12.91 -1.39 -17.91
CA GLN A 34 13.53 -1.98 -19.10
C GLN A 34 14.82 -1.24 -19.49
N LYS A 35 14.77 0.09 -19.55
CA LYS A 35 15.93 0.94 -19.85
C LYS A 35 17.08 0.68 -18.88
N PHE A 36 16.82 0.59 -17.58
CA PHE A 36 17.86 0.36 -16.58
C PHE A 36 18.37 -1.08 -16.57
N LEU A 37 17.53 -2.07 -16.83
CA LEU A 37 17.97 -3.46 -17.01
C LEU A 37 18.93 -3.59 -18.19
N SER A 38 18.59 -2.97 -19.33
CA SER A 38 19.49 -2.98 -20.49
C SER A 38 20.77 -2.21 -20.22
N LYS A 39 20.69 -1.03 -19.59
CA LYS A 39 21.86 -0.15 -19.39
C LYS A 39 22.85 -0.69 -18.36
N TYR A 40 22.36 -1.24 -17.24
CA TYR A 40 23.21 -1.55 -16.07
C TYR A 40 23.41 -3.05 -15.83
N HIS A 41 22.61 -3.89 -16.47
CA HIS A 41 22.67 -5.35 -16.26
C HIS A 41 22.80 -6.15 -17.56
N ASP A 42 22.82 -5.48 -18.71
CA ASP A 42 22.78 -6.09 -20.05
C ASP A 42 21.64 -7.11 -20.23
N ILE A 43 20.48 -6.82 -19.62
CA ILE A 43 19.30 -7.68 -19.68
C ILE A 43 18.26 -7.03 -20.59
N LYS A 44 18.02 -7.68 -21.73
CA LYS A 44 16.95 -7.33 -22.68
C LYS A 44 15.75 -8.24 -22.43
N ILE A 45 14.68 -7.67 -21.88
CA ILE A 45 13.40 -8.37 -21.65
C ILE A 45 12.22 -7.52 -22.12
N SER A 46 11.14 -8.19 -22.55
CA SER A 46 9.91 -7.53 -22.98
C SER A 46 9.17 -6.87 -21.80
N LEU A 47 8.32 -5.89 -22.10
CA LEU A 47 7.50 -5.23 -21.08
C LEU A 47 6.57 -6.22 -20.36
N SER A 48 6.00 -7.18 -21.10
CA SER A 48 5.15 -8.22 -20.52
C SER A 48 5.92 -9.13 -19.56
N ALA A 49 7.19 -9.44 -19.85
CA ALA A 49 8.05 -10.19 -18.94
C ALA A 49 8.35 -9.41 -17.65
N ILE A 50 8.56 -8.09 -17.76
CA ILE A 50 8.72 -7.21 -16.59
C ILE A 50 7.49 -7.28 -15.69
N ASP A 51 6.28 -7.23 -16.25
CA ASP A 51 5.04 -7.32 -15.47
C ASP A 51 4.92 -8.66 -14.75
N LYS A 52 5.20 -9.77 -15.44
CA LYS A 52 5.25 -11.11 -14.84
C LYS A 52 6.27 -11.19 -13.70
N HIS A 53 7.46 -10.63 -13.90
CA HIS A 53 8.50 -10.60 -12.86
C HIS A 53 8.09 -9.75 -11.66
N LEU A 54 7.53 -8.57 -11.89
CA LEU A 54 7.05 -7.69 -10.81
C LEU A 54 5.93 -8.34 -10.00
N LYS A 55 4.96 -8.99 -10.68
CA LYS A 55 3.92 -9.76 -10.00
C LYS A 55 4.53 -10.86 -9.14
N SER A 56 5.41 -11.69 -9.74
CA SER A 56 6.10 -12.75 -9.00
C SER A 56 6.92 -12.24 -7.81
N LEU A 57 7.60 -11.10 -7.94
CA LEU A 57 8.36 -10.49 -6.84
C LEU A 57 7.46 -9.98 -5.71
N ASN A 58 6.28 -9.48 -6.05
CA ASN A 58 5.25 -9.06 -5.10
C ASN A 58 4.65 -10.27 -4.36
N ASP A 59 4.29 -11.32 -5.08
CA ASP A 59 3.74 -12.56 -4.53
C ASP A 59 4.75 -13.25 -3.60
N LEU A 60 6.04 -13.14 -3.90
CA LEU A 60 7.13 -13.65 -3.07
C LEU A 60 7.53 -12.70 -1.91
N HIS A 61 6.85 -11.57 -1.76
CA HIS A 61 7.10 -10.54 -0.75
C HIS A 61 8.51 -9.93 -0.78
N TYR A 62 9.20 -9.91 -1.92
CA TYR A 62 10.45 -9.14 -2.05
C TYR A 62 10.20 -7.65 -2.26
N ILE A 63 9.09 -7.33 -2.92
CA ILE A 63 8.58 -5.97 -3.08
C ILE A 63 7.12 -5.92 -2.65
N GLN A 64 6.63 -4.72 -2.35
CA GLN A 64 5.22 -4.44 -2.16
C GLN A 64 4.77 -3.43 -3.21
N SER A 65 3.69 -3.75 -3.92
CA SER A 65 3.14 -2.91 -4.98
C SER A 65 1.81 -2.30 -4.56
N PHE A 66 1.65 -0.99 -4.75
CA PHE A 66 0.38 -0.29 -4.51
C PHE A 66 -0.10 0.37 -5.80
N ARG A 67 -1.34 0.10 -6.18
CA ARG A 67 -1.95 0.70 -7.36
C ARG A 67 -2.15 2.20 -7.13
N ARG A 68 -1.98 2.99 -8.19
CA ARG A 68 -2.13 4.44 -8.16
C ARG A 68 -3.07 4.88 -9.27
N TYR A 69 -3.88 5.88 -8.95
CA TYR A 69 -4.82 6.49 -9.87
C TYR A 69 -4.56 8.00 -9.95
N GLY A 70 -4.85 8.58 -11.11
CA GLY A 70 -5.03 10.02 -11.26
C GLY A 70 -6.45 10.31 -11.69
N GLN A 71 -6.89 11.55 -11.46
CA GLN A 71 -8.15 12.07 -11.95
C GLN A 71 -7.84 13.11 -13.04
N ARG A 72 -8.62 13.11 -14.11
CA ARG A 72 -8.60 14.16 -15.14
C ARG A 72 -9.57 15.28 -14.77
N GLU A 73 -9.47 16.40 -15.47
CA GLU A 73 -10.38 17.54 -15.31
C GLU A 73 -11.85 17.12 -15.59
N ASP A 74 -12.07 16.22 -16.55
CA ASP A 74 -13.39 15.64 -16.88
C ASP A 74 -13.93 14.65 -15.82
N GLY A 75 -13.29 14.55 -14.65
CA GLY A 75 -13.67 13.64 -13.57
C GLY A 75 -13.30 12.17 -13.78
N THR A 76 -12.79 11.78 -14.95
CA THR A 76 -12.40 10.38 -15.25
C THR A 76 -11.10 9.96 -14.57
N PHE A 77 -11.02 8.68 -14.17
CA PHE A 77 -9.81 8.10 -13.56
C PHE A 77 -8.88 7.46 -14.60
N PHE A 78 -7.56 7.61 -14.40
CA PHE A 78 -6.56 6.91 -15.20
C PHE A 78 -5.51 6.22 -14.32
N ASN A 79 -4.96 5.11 -14.84
CA ASN A 79 -3.95 4.34 -14.13
C ASN A 79 -2.60 5.06 -14.17
N LYS A 80 -2.03 5.34 -13.00
CA LYS A 80 -0.64 5.80 -12.85
C LYS A 80 0.28 4.60 -12.65
N PRO A 81 1.60 4.73 -12.92
CA PRO A 81 2.56 3.69 -12.58
C PRO A 81 2.46 3.31 -11.10
N SER A 82 2.29 2.03 -10.82
CA SER A 82 2.15 1.52 -9.45
C SER A 82 3.34 1.93 -8.58
N ASN A 83 3.03 2.28 -7.33
CA ASN A 83 4.04 2.45 -6.31
C ASN A 83 4.69 1.10 -6.00
N ARG A 84 6.00 1.08 -5.77
CA ARG A 84 6.77 -0.10 -5.41
C ARG A 84 7.66 0.23 -4.23
N GLN A 85 7.64 -0.64 -3.24
CA GLN A 85 8.45 -0.55 -2.02
C GLN A 85 9.27 -1.82 -1.86
N LEU A 86 10.50 -1.67 -1.37
CA LEU A 86 11.31 -2.82 -0.97
C LEU A 86 10.86 -3.28 0.42
N THR A 87 10.59 -4.58 0.57
CA THR A 87 10.22 -5.13 1.89
C THR A 87 11.47 -5.44 2.72
N LYS A 88 11.30 -5.77 4.01
CA LYS A 88 12.40 -6.30 4.84
C LYS A 88 13.04 -7.54 4.23
N LYS A 89 12.23 -8.44 3.64
CA LYS A 89 12.69 -9.63 2.94
C LYS A 89 13.46 -9.27 1.67
N GLY A 90 12.97 -8.30 0.90
CA GLY A 90 13.67 -7.71 -0.24
C GLY A 90 15.05 -7.19 0.12
N LEU A 91 15.14 -6.43 1.20
CA LEU A 91 16.40 -5.86 1.65
C LEU A 91 17.36 -6.92 2.20
N ALA A 92 16.88 -7.84 3.03
CA ALA A 92 17.69 -8.95 3.54
C ALA A 92 18.26 -9.80 2.39
N PHE A 93 17.47 -10.02 1.34
CA PHE A 93 17.94 -10.71 0.14
C PHE A 93 19.05 -9.95 -0.58
N LEU A 94 18.93 -8.63 -0.76
CA LEU A 94 20.00 -7.83 -1.36
C LEU A 94 21.28 -7.86 -0.52
N LEU A 95 21.16 -7.80 0.81
CA LEU A 95 22.30 -7.92 1.72
C LEU A 95 22.99 -9.29 1.60
N SER A 96 22.20 -10.37 1.45
CA SER A 96 22.75 -11.72 1.24
C SER A 96 23.53 -11.87 -0.08
N LEU A 97 23.29 -10.97 -1.05
CA LEU A 97 24.03 -10.91 -2.31
C LEU A 97 25.26 -9.99 -2.23
N GLY A 98 25.57 -9.42 -1.07
CA GLY A 98 26.69 -8.48 -0.89
C GLY A 98 26.42 -7.08 -1.43
N VAL A 99 25.16 -6.72 -1.72
CA VAL A 99 24.83 -5.36 -2.17
C VAL A 99 25.00 -4.39 -1.01
N HIS A 100 25.86 -3.39 -1.19
CA HIS A 100 26.04 -2.32 -0.21
C HIS A 100 24.77 -1.46 -0.12
N VAL A 101 24.15 -1.44 1.05
CA VAL A 101 22.93 -0.68 1.36
C VAL A 101 23.28 0.55 2.18
N SER A 102 22.83 1.73 1.77
CA SER A 102 22.96 2.94 2.58
C SER A 102 22.32 2.81 3.97
N ASN A 103 23.00 3.36 4.99
CA ASN A 103 22.54 3.35 6.38
C ASN A 103 21.13 3.94 6.54
N TRP A 104 20.79 4.94 5.73
CA TRP A 104 19.45 5.53 5.69
C TRP A 104 18.36 4.49 5.39
N LEU A 105 18.50 3.70 4.33
CA LEU A 105 17.48 2.72 3.96
C LEU A 105 17.42 1.55 4.95
N ARG A 106 18.58 1.16 5.48
CA ARG A 106 18.67 0.13 6.54
C ARG A 106 17.92 0.56 7.79
N ASN A 107 18.14 1.79 8.27
CA ASN A 107 17.46 2.32 9.45
C ASN A 107 15.95 2.51 9.21
N PHE A 108 15.56 2.90 7.99
CA PHE A 108 14.15 3.02 7.62
C PHE A 108 13.42 1.67 7.65
N LEU A 109 14.01 0.60 7.08
CA LEU A 109 13.38 -0.71 7.02
C LEU A 109 13.53 -1.54 8.31
N PHE A 110 14.62 -1.32 9.06
CA PHE A 110 14.92 -1.97 10.32
C PHE A 110 15.15 -0.92 11.42
N PRO A 111 14.09 -0.24 11.89
CA PRO A 111 14.22 0.67 13.03
C PRO A 111 14.69 -0.14 14.24
N LYS A 112 15.85 0.24 14.80
CA LYS A 112 16.44 -0.39 15.99
C LYS A 112 15.54 -0.22 17.22
N ASP A 113 14.92 0.95 17.33
CA ASP A 113 14.03 1.29 18.43
C ASP A 113 12.59 0.95 18.09
N LYS A 114 12.25 -0.33 18.12
CA LYS A 114 10.85 -0.72 18.25
C LYS A 114 10.39 -0.43 19.68
N LYS A 115 10.23 0.84 20.05
CA LYS A 115 9.21 1.16 21.05
C LYS A 115 7.91 0.69 20.41
N GLY A 116 7.38 -0.43 20.90
CA GLY A 116 6.16 -1.00 20.37
C GLY A 116 5.16 0.11 20.30
N PHE A 117 4.78 0.51 19.09
CA PHE A 117 3.58 1.31 18.89
C PHE A 117 2.45 0.34 19.21
N ARG A 118 2.26 0.08 20.51
CA ARG A 118 0.98 -0.33 21.05
C ARG A 118 0.11 0.79 20.52
N PHE A 119 -0.68 0.50 19.48
CA PHE A 119 -1.87 1.26 19.24
C PHE A 119 -2.52 1.31 20.61
N SER A 120 -2.35 2.43 21.31
CA SER A 120 -3.24 2.79 22.37
C SER A 120 -4.57 2.69 21.66
N ARG A 121 -5.33 1.64 21.96
CA ARG A 121 -6.76 1.64 21.74
C ARG A 121 -7.24 2.76 22.65
N LYS A 122 -6.98 4.02 22.28
CA LYS A 122 -7.76 5.13 22.73
C LYS A 122 -9.15 4.68 22.32
N LYS A 123 -9.95 4.32 23.33
CA LYS A 123 -11.37 4.03 23.17
C LYS A 123 -11.92 5.20 22.37
N LEU A 124 -12.09 5.01 21.05
CA LEU A 124 -12.51 6.09 20.15
C LEU A 124 -13.98 6.47 20.42
N PHE A 125 -14.65 5.66 21.23
CA PHE A 125 -15.94 5.95 21.82
C PHE A 125 -15.72 6.09 23.32
N SER A 126 -15.88 7.31 23.84
CA SER A 126 -16.34 7.44 25.22
C SER A 126 -17.63 6.62 25.30
N SER A 127 -17.69 5.65 26.20
CA SER A 127 -18.96 5.08 26.61
C SER A 127 -19.71 6.13 27.43
N SER A 128 -20.09 7.24 26.79
CA SER A 128 -21.31 7.93 27.20
C SER A 128 -22.40 6.97 26.78
N ALA A 129 -23.02 6.31 27.76
CA ALA A 129 -24.31 5.70 27.54
C ALA A 129 -25.16 6.71 26.75
N PRO A 130 -25.85 6.30 25.67
CA PRO A 130 -26.76 7.24 25.03
C PRO A 130 -27.71 7.73 26.12
N ASP A 131 -27.77 9.04 26.33
CA ASP A 131 -28.92 9.66 26.98
C ASP A 131 -30.16 9.03 26.33
N GLU A 132 -31.15 8.65 27.13
CA GLU A 132 -32.40 8.03 26.68
C GLU A 132 -33.03 8.88 25.56
N GLU A 133 -32.62 8.62 24.32
CA GLU A 133 -33.28 9.15 23.14
C GLU A 133 -34.66 8.53 23.18
N LYS A 134 -35.66 9.37 23.47
CA LYS A 134 -37.08 9.05 23.31
C LYS A 134 -37.27 8.54 21.89
N GLY A 135 -37.22 7.22 21.74
CA GLY A 135 -37.41 6.55 20.47
C GLY A 135 -38.74 6.98 19.88
N ARG A 136 -38.76 7.27 18.58
CA ARG A 136 -40.02 7.48 17.88
C ARG A 136 -40.91 6.26 18.12
N PRO A 137 -42.18 6.44 18.53
CA PRO A 137 -43.09 5.32 18.76
C PRO A 137 -43.17 4.48 17.48
N ARG A 138 -43.08 3.17 17.65
CA ARG A 138 -43.24 2.23 16.52
C ARG A 138 -44.71 2.13 16.19
N LEU A 139 -45.03 1.81 14.93
CA LEU A 139 -46.43 1.68 14.49
C LEU A 139 -47.23 0.65 15.31
N SER A 140 -46.55 -0.32 15.93
CA SER A 140 -47.10 -1.33 16.84
C SER A 140 -47.59 -0.78 18.18
N ASP A 141 -47.20 0.44 18.53
CA ASP A 141 -47.45 1.04 19.84
C ASP A 141 -48.79 1.80 19.85
N PHE A 142 -49.48 1.86 18.71
CA PHE A 142 -50.78 2.47 18.55
C PHE A 142 -51.86 1.38 18.45
N SER A 143 -52.81 1.39 19.39
CA SER A 143 -53.91 0.42 19.41
C SER A 143 -55.08 0.82 18.50
N SER A 144 -55.15 2.10 18.11
CA SER A 144 -56.20 2.63 17.24
C SER A 144 -55.69 3.74 16.31
N ILE A 145 -56.39 3.96 15.19
CA ILE A 145 -56.10 5.06 14.24
C ILE A 145 -56.25 6.44 14.92
N GLY A 146 -57.10 6.54 15.95
CA GLY A 146 -57.28 7.76 16.73
C GLY A 146 -56.04 8.19 17.53
N ASP A 147 -55.17 7.25 17.90
CA ASP A 147 -53.95 7.53 18.65
C ASP A 147 -52.86 8.16 17.78
N ILE A 148 -52.83 7.82 16.49
CA ILE A 148 -51.87 8.32 15.49
C ILE A 148 -52.11 9.80 15.17
N LEU A 149 -53.38 10.24 15.16
CA LEU A 149 -53.73 11.62 14.84
C LEU A 149 -53.41 12.60 15.99
N ARG A 150 -53.25 12.11 17.24
CA ARG A 150 -52.88 12.95 18.39
C ARG A 150 -51.38 13.19 18.52
N SER A 151 -50.55 12.30 17.97
CA SER A 151 -49.08 12.43 18.05
C SER A 151 -48.49 13.44 17.07
N HIS A 152 -49.28 13.95 16.11
CA HIS A 152 -48.88 14.99 15.17
C HIS A 152 -49.99 16.04 15.02
N PRO A 153 -50.08 17.05 15.90
CA PRO A 153 -50.89 18.23 15.64
C PRO A 153 -50.27 18.99 14.45
N VAL A 154 -51.11 19.38 13.49
CA VAL A 154 -50.75 20.26 12.36
C VAL A 154 -50.36 21.64 12.86
#